data_AF-A0A521MH15-F1
#
_entry.id   AF-A0A521MH15-F1
#
_cell.length_a   1.000
_cell.length_b   1.000
_cell.length_c   1.000
_cell.angle_alpha   90.00
_cell.angle_beta   90.00
_cell.angle_gamma   90.00
#
_symmetry.space_group_name_H-M   'P 1'
#
loop_
_entity.id
_entity.type
_entity.pdbx_description
1 polymer ?
#
loop_
_entity_poly.entity_id
_entity_poly.type
_entity_poly.pdbx_seq_one_letter_code
_entity_poly.pdbx_strand_id
1 'polypeptide(L)'
;MKFLKTLFGFGPDPREALVPLYIAIVHIAREPAWYAELGVPDTLDGRFDMVAAILSLVQVRIEAEGVPGRSAGTYLTEVFIDDMEGQVRQIGIGDVLVGKHLGKMVAAMGGRLTAYREAIADPAALEAALVRNIWRGEPGPDARP
;
A
#
# COMPACT_ATOMS: atom_id res chain seq x y z
N MET A 1 8.16 9.59 34.78
CA MET A 1 7.88 10.35 33.53
C MET A 1 6.63 9.88 32.75
N LYS A 2 5.67 9.15 33.36
CA LYS A 2 4.39 8.80 32.68
C LYS A 2 3.29 9.85 32.87
N PHE A 3 3.34 10.61 33.96
CA PHE A 3 2.28 11.52 34.38
C PHE A 3 2.10 12.75 33.48
N LEU A 4 3.19 13.28 32.91
CA LEU A 4 3.15 14.47 32.04
C LEU A 4 2.58 14.14 30.65
N LYS A 5 2.82 12.93 30.12
CA LYS A 5 2.27 12.52 28.82
C LYS A 5 0.74 12.46 28.82
N THR A 6 0.15 12.01 29.92
CA THR A 6 -1.31 11.90 30.08
C THR A 6 -2.00 13.26 30.24
N LEU A 7 -1.30 14.27 30.78
CA LEU A 7 -1.83 15.63 31.00
C LEU A 7 -1.77 16.52 29.75
N PHE A 8 -0.83 16.27 28.84
CA PHE A 8 -0.62 17.08 27.63
C PHE A 8 -1.06 16.40 26.32
N GLY A 9 -1.81 15.30 26.39
CA GLY A 9 -2.37 14.65 25.19
C GLY A 9 -1.37 13.82 24.37
N PHE A 10 -0.21 13.45 24.93
CA PHE A 10 0.70 12.48 24.32
C PHE A 10 0.21 11.06 24.63
N GLY A 11 -0.96 10.71 24.08
CA GLY A 11 -1.40 9.32 24.00
C GLY A 11 -0.44 8.46 23.18
N PRO A 12 -0.62 7.13 23.16
CA PRO A 12 0.09 6.28 22.21
C PRO A 12 -0.15 6.78 20.78
N ASP A 13 0.85 6.59 19.90
CA ASP A 13 0.72 6.99 18.50
C ASP A 13 -0.49 6.25 17.89
N PRO A 14 -1.52 6.97 17.39
CA PRO A 14 -2.72 6.32 16.86
C PRO A 14 -2.42 5.38 15.68
N ARG A 15 -1.27 5.55 15.01
CA ARG A 15 -0.79 4.65 13.96
C ARG A 15 -0.49 3.23 14.46
N GLU A 16 -0.13 3.06 15.73
CA GLU A 16 0.17 1.74 16.32
C GLU A 16 -1.01 0.77 16.20
N ALA A 17 -2.25 1.27 16.25
CA ALA A 17 -3.45 0.47 16.09
C ALA A 17 -3.63 -0.09 14.67
N LEU A 18 -2.99 0.51 13.66
CA LEU A 18 -3.09 0.12 12.25
C LEU A 18 -1.93 -0.79 11.81
N VAL A 19 -0.87 -0.91 12.61
CA VAL A 19 0.28 -1.77 12.30
C VAL A 19 -0.12 -3.23 12.04
N PRO A 20 -1.01 -3.87 12.83
CA PRO A 20 -1.45 -5.24 12.53
C PRO A 20 -2.16 -5.37 11.17
N LEU A 21 -2.96 -4.38 10.79
CA LEU A 21 -3.62 -4.35 9.48
C LEU A 21 -2.59 -4.20 8.36
N TYR A 22 -1.61 -3.31 8.52
CA TYR A 22 -0.53 -3.15 7.55
C TYR A 22 0.30 -4.43 7.39
N ILE A 23 0.63 -5.11 8.50
CA ILE A 23 1.31 -6.41 8.47
C ILE A 23 0.48 -7.44 7.70
N ALA A 24 -0.83 -7.51 7.92
CA ALA A 24 -1.71 -8.40 7.18
C ALA A 24 -1.73 -8.10 5.67
N ILE A 25 -1.76 -6.82 5.29
CA ILE A 25 -1.64 -6.39 3.88
C ILE A 25 -0.33 -6.89 3.28
N VAL A 26 0.80 -6.70 3.96
CA VAL A 26 2.11 -7.16 3.50
C VAL A 26 2.19 -8.68 3.41
N HIS A 27 1.57 -9.41 4.34
CA HIS A 27 1.49 -10.87 4.28
C HIS A 27 0.72 -11.34 3.05
N ILE A 28 -0.47 -10.79 2.81
CA ILE A 28 -1.27 -11.12 1.62
C ILE A 28 -0.46 -10.79 0.36
N ALA A 29 0.16 -9.61 0.30
CA ALA A 29 0.97 -9.19 -0.86
C ALA A 29 2.16 -10.10 -1.16
N ARG A 30 2.64 -10.87 -0.17
CA ARG A 30 3.79 -11.77 -0.27
C ARG A 30 3.39 -13.24 -0.41
N GLU A 31 2.10 -13.55 -0.53
CA GLU A 31 1.68 -14.93 -0.76
C GLU A 31 2.32 -15.48 -2.06
N PRO A 32 2.95 -16.68 -2.01
CA PRO A 32 3.67 -17.22 -3.17
C PRO A 32 2.83 -17.38 -4.43
N ALA A 33 1.51 -17.62 -4.28
CA ALA A 33 0.60 -17.83 -5.40
C ALA A 33 0.55 -16.64 -6.38
N TRP A 34 0.68 -15.40 -5.89
CA TRP A 34 0.72 -14.21 -6.76
C TRP A 34 1.84 -14.32 -7.80
N TYR A 35 3.00 -14.80 -7.38
CA TYR A 35 4.21 -14.84 -8.18
C TYR A 35 4.33 -16.14 -8.97
N ALA A 36 3.99 -17.27 -8.34
CA ALA A 36 4.15 -18.59 -8.94
C ALA A 36 2.99 -18.98 -9.88
N GLU A 37 1.76 -18.54 -9.59
CA GLU A 37 0.56 -18.99 -10.29
C GLU A 37 -0.14 -17.88 -11.09
N LEU A 38 -0.01 -16.62 -10.64
CA LEU A 38 -0.69 -15.47 -11.23
C LEU A 38 0.27 -14.55 -12.02
N GLY A 39 1.54 -14.95 -12.17
CA GLY A 39 2.50 -14.31 -13.07
C GLY A 39 2.93 -12.90 -12.65
N VAL A 40 2.77 -12.53 -11.37
CA VAL A 40 3.32 -11.27 -10.86
C VAL A 40 4.86 -11.35 -10.87
N PRO A 41 5.58 -10.35 -11.40
CA PRO A 41 7.04 -10.37 -11.40
C PRO A 41 7.61 -10.44 -9.97
N ASP A 42 8.41 -11.47 -9.66
CA ASP A 42 9.11 -11.57 -8.37
C ASP A 42 10.37 -10.69 -8.34
N THR A 43 10.14 -9.38 -8.36
CA THR A 43 11.17 -8.34 -8.26
C THR A 43 10.82 -7.36 -7.15
N LEU A 44 11.74 -6.45 -6.79
CA LEU A 44 11.45 -5.39 -5.82
C LEU A 44 10.25 -4.54 -6.25
N ASP A 45 10.20 -4.17 -7.53
CA ASP A 45 9.11 -3.39 -8.10
C ASP A 45 7.80 -4.18 -8.10
N GLY A 46 7.82 -5.47 -8.45
CA GLY A 46 6.60 -6.30 -8.45
C GLY A 46 6.05 -6.54 -7.04
N ARG A 47 6.92 -6.77 -6.05
CA ARG A 47 6.52 -6.86 -4.64
C ARG A 47 5.95 -5.55 -4.12
N PHE A 48 6.53 -4.42 -4.51
CA PHE A 48 5.95 -3.10 -4.23
C PHE A 48 4.57 -2.95 -4.89
N ASP A 49 4.44 -3.32 -6.16
CA ASP A 49 3.19 -3.21 -6.91
C ASP A 49 2.06 -4.02 -6.24
N MET A 50 2.37 -5.19 -5.67
CA MET A 50 1.41 -6.00 -4.87
C MET A 50 1.02 -5.34 -3.55
N VAL A 51 1.99 -4.84 -2.77
CA VAL A 51 1.70 -4.13 -1.51
C VAL A 51 0.84 -2.89 -1.79
N ALA A 52 1.22 -2.09 -2.80
CA ALA A 52 0.48 -0.91 -3.20
C ALA A 52 -0.92 -1.28 -3.69
N ALA A 53 -1.09 -2.37 -4.45
CA ALA A 53 -2.40 -2.78 -4.94
C ALA A 53 -3.36 -3.18 -3.81
N ILE A 54 -2.92 -4.05 -2.90
CA ILE A 54 -3.75 -4.51 -1.77
C ILE A 54 -4.03 -3.35 -0.82
N LEU A 55 -3.03 -2.52 -0.52
CA LEU A 55 -3.21 -1.32 0.30
C LEU A 55 -4.26 -0.39 -0.31
N SER A 56 -4.19 -0.13 -1.62
CA SER A 56 -5.18 0.71 -2.31
C SER A 56 -6.60 0.14 -2.22
N LEU A 57 -6.78 -1.18 -2.36
CA LEU A 57 -8.09 -1.82 -2.20
C LEU A 57 -8.61 -1.71 -0.75
N VAL A 58 -7.74 -1.89 0.24
CA VAL A 58 -8.09 -1.68 1.65
C VAL A 58 -8.48 -0.22 1.91
N GLN A 59 -7.78 0.74 1.30
CA GLN A 59 -8.14 2.16 1.40
C GLN A 59 -9.52 2.46 0.81
N VAL A 60 -9.84 1.91 -0.38
CA VAL A 60 -11.20 2.02 -0.95
C VAL A 60 -12.25 1.50 0.03
N ARG A 61 -11.98 0.37 0.70
CA ARG A 61 -12.88 -0.19 1.70
C ARG A 61 -12.99 0.69 2.95
N ILE A 62 -11.89 1.26 3.45
CA ILE A 62 -11.88 2.16 4.61
C ILE A 62 -12.66 3.44 4.29
N GLU A 63 -12.53 4.00 3.09
CA GLU A 63 -13.27 5.19 2.66
C GLU A 63 -14.79 4.97 2.66
N ALA A 64 -15.24 3.75 2.35
CA ALA A 64 -16.65 3.38 2.40
C ALA A 64 -17.24 3.40 3.83
N GLU A 65 -16.42 3.39 4.89
CA GLU A 65 -16.87 3.59 6.28
C GLU A 65 -17.19 5.06 6.62
N GLY A 66 -16.90 6.01 5.73
CA GLY A 66 -17.21 7.43 5.92
C GLY A 66 -16.32 8.12 6.97
N VAL A 67 -16.92 8.95 7.82
CA VAL A 67 -16.17 9.82 8.77
C VAL A 67 -15.22 9.04 9.69
N PRO A 68 -15.61 7.90 10.30
CA PRO A 68 -14.71 7.07 11.10
C PRO A 68 -13.50 6.53 10.33
N GLY A 69 -13.66 6.24 9.02
CA GLY A 69 -12.62 5.68 8.18
C GLY A 69 -11.52 6.67 7.79
N ARG A 70 -11.81 7.98 7.74
CA ARG A 70 -10.86 8.99 7.25
C ARG A 70 -9.54 9.02 8.03
N SER A 71 -9.62 9.01 9.36
CA SER A 71 -8.41 9.00 10.19
C SER A 71 -7.64 7.69 10.06
N ALA A 72 -8.33 6.56 10.03
CA ALA A 72 -7.71 5.25 9.84
C ALA A 72 -6.97 5.14 8.50
N GLY A 73 -7.56 5.66 7.42
CA GLY A 73 -6.93 5.67 6.10
C GLY A 73 -5.66 6.52 6.05
N THR A 74 -5.67 7.72 6.68
CA THR A 74 -4.46 8.54 6.81
C THR A 74 -3.37 7.80 7.59
N TYR A 75 -3.69 7.28 8.77
CA TYR A 75 -2.72 6.57 9.61
C TYR A 75 -2.15 5.33 8.93
N LEU A 76 -2.96 4.57 8.21
CA LEU A 76 -2.50 3.41 7.45
C LEU A 76 -1.54 3.82 6.32
N THR A 77 -1.80 4.95 5.66
CA THR A 77 -0.89 5.51 4.63
C THR A 77 0.44 5.95 5.25
N GLU A 78 0.42 6.55 6.43
CA GLU A 78 1.64 6.95 7.15
C GLU A 78 2.47 5.73 7.57
N VAL A 79 1.85 4.65 8.05
CA VAL A 79 2.55 3.38 8.34
C VAL A 79 3.22 2.81 7.09
N PHE A 80 2.54 2.86 5.94
CA PHE A 80 3.13 2.47 4.67
C PHE A 80 4.32 3.35 4.28
N ILE A 81 4.21 4.67 4.43
CA ILE A 81 5.29 5.61 4.13
C ILE A 81 6.52 5.32 4.98
N ASP A 82 6.35 5.10 6.28
CA ASP A 82 7.44 4.80 7.21
C ASP A 82 8.16 3.49 6.82
N ASP A 83 7.42 2.45 6.44
CA ASP A 83 8.00 1.19 5.95
C ASP A 83 8.75 1.38 4.62
N MET A 84 8.16 2.07 3.65
CA MET A 84 8.80 2.32 2.36
C MET A 84 10.06 3.17 2.49
N GLU A 85 10.07 4.19 3.37
CA GLU A 85 11.26 4.98 3.65
C GLU A 85 12.39 4.10 4.20
N GLY A 86 12.08 3.21 5.15
CA GLY A 86 13.01 2.24 5.69
C GLY A 86 13.60 1.33 4.62
N GLN A 87 12.76 0.78 3.74
CA GLN A 87 13.19 -0.10 2.64
C GLN A 87 14.08 0.63 1.63
N VAL A 88 13.71 1.85 1.22
CA VAL A 88 14.49 2.69 0.30
C VAL A 88 15.89 2.99 0.86
N ARG A 89 15.99 3.30 2.16
CA ARG A 89 17.29 3.52 2.83
C ARG A 89 18.11 2.24 2.89
N GLN A 90 17.48 1.10 3.16
CA GLN A 90 18.17 -0.21 3.26
C GLN A 90 18.79 -0.66 1.94
N ILE A 91 18.17 -0.35 0.80
CA ILE A 91 18.74 -0.67 -0.54
C ILE A 91 19.86 0.29 -0.97
N GLY A 92 20.33 1.17 -0.07
CA GLY A 92 21.50 2.02 -0.28
C GLY A 92 21.22 3.29 -1.10
N ILE A 93 19.95 3.67 -1.28
CA ILE A 93 19.62 4.97 -1.87
C ILE A 93 20.05 6.06 -0.89
N GLY A 94 21.01 6.89 -1.31
CA GLY A 94 21.55 7.96 -0.47
C GLY A 94 20.48 8.95 -0.01
N ASP A 95 20.65 9.52 1.19
CA ASP A 95 19.67 10.35 1.88
C ASP A 95 19.05 11.47 1.03
N VAL A 96 19.83 12.05 0.11
CA VAL A 96 19.38 13.12 -0.82
C VAL A 96 18.29 12.64 -1.78
N LEU A 97 18.32 11.36 -2.17
CA LEU A 97 17.39 10.78 -3.15
C LEU A 97 16.23 9.99 -2.52
N VAL A 98 16.27 9.72 -1.22
CA VAL A 98 15.23 8.94 -0.50
C VAL A 98 13.86 9.59 -0.70
N GLY A 99 13.73 10.89 -0.41
CA GLY A 99 12.46 11.59 -0.53
C GLY A 99 11.88 11.59 -1.95
N LYS A 100 12.73 11.62 -2.98
CA LYS A 100 12.29 11.52 -4.38
C LYS A 100 11.74 10.14 -4.72
N HIS A 101 12.36 9.07 -4.23
CA HIS A 101 11.88 7.70 -4.44
C HIS A 101 10.59 7.46 -3.68
N LEU A 102 10.56 7.82 -2.40
CA LEU A 102 9.38 7.74 -1.56
C LEU A 102 8.19 8.51 -2.17
N GLY A 103 8.42 9.73 -2.64
CA GLY A 103 7.38 10.52 -3.31
C GLY A 103 6.80 9.85 -4.55
N LYS A 104 7.63 9.14 -5.35
CA LYS A 104 7.13 8.35 -6.50
C LYS A 104 6.29 7.16 -6.04
N MET A 105 6.72 6.46 -4.99
CA MET A 105 5.99 5.31 -4.45
C MET A 105 4.62 5.72 -3.90
N VAL A 106 4.56 6.82 -3.14
CA VAL A 106 3.30 7.38 -2.63
C VAL A 106 2.39 7.83 -3.78
N ALA A 107 2.93 8.52 -4.79
CA ALA A 107 2.16 8.90 -5.97
C ALA A 107 1.61 7.67 -6.73
N ALA A 108 2.41 6.62 -6.87
CA ALA A 108 2.03 5.38 -7.54
C ALA A 108 0.92 4.63 -6.77
N MET A 109 0.96 4.64 -5.43
CA MET A 109 -0.11 4.10 -4.59
C MET A 109 -1.39 4.95 -4.68
N GLY A 110 -1.28 6.28 -4.63
CA GLY A 110 -2.43 7.18 -4.77
C GLY A 110 -3.13 7.09 -6.13
N GLY A 111 -2.37 6.88 -7.20
CA GLY A 111 -2.91 6.61 -8.54
C GLY A 111 -3.70 5.30 -8.60
N ARG A 112 -3.21 4.24 -7.94
CA ARG A 112 -3.93 2.96 -7.81
C ARG A 112 -5.21 3.10 -7.00
N LEU A 113 -5.16 3.78 -5.86
CA LEU A 113 -6.34 4.08 -5.05
C LEU A 113 -7.44 4.76 -5.88
N THR A 114 -7.07 5.79 -6.65
CA THR A 114 -8.02 6.49 -7.52
C THR A 114 -8.60 5.55 -8.59
N ALA A 115 -7.74 4.82 -9.30
CA ALA A 115 -8.19 3.91 -10.35
C ALA A 115 -9.10 2.79 -9.84
N TYR A 116 -8.77 2.19 -8.68
CA TYR A 116 -9.57 1.12 -8.10
C TYR A 116 -10.88 1.66 -7.53
N ARG A 117 -10.89 2.83 -6.92
CA ARG A 117 -12.11 3.48 -6.44
C ARG A 117 -13.12 3.69 -7.56
N GLU A 118 -12.66 4.15 -8.72
CA GLU A 118 -13.50 4.40 -9.89
C GLU A 118 -14.01 3.09 -10.52
N ALA A 119 -13.21 2.02 -10.44
CA ALA A 119 -13.49 0.76 -11.09
C ALA A 119 -14.20 -0.29 -10.21
N ILE A 120 -14.25 -0.12 -8.88
CA ILE A 120 -14.65 -1.18 -7.93
C ILE A 120 -16.06 -1.76 -8.16
N ALA A 121 -16.95 -0.99 -8.79
CA ALA A 121 -18.31 -1.41 -9.08
C ALA A 121 -18.47 -2.15 -10.43
N ASP A 122 -17.44 -2.14 -11.28
CA ASP A 122 -17.44 -2.78 -12.60
C ASP A 122 -16.28 -3.80 -12.66
N PRO A 123 -16.58 -5.11 -12.65
CA PRO A 123 -15.56 -6.15 -12.70
C PRO A 123 -14.57 -6.01 -13.87
N ALA A 124 -15.04 -5.63 -15.06
CA ALA A 124 -14.18 -5.51 -16.23
C ALA A 124 -13.27 -4.27 -16.13
N ALA A 125 -13.79 -3.17 -15.61
CA ALA A 125 -12.97 -1.98 -15.35
C ALA A 125 -11.93 -2.24 -14.25
N LEU A 126 -12.31 -3.01 -13.22
CA LEU A 126 -11.41 -3.36 -12.12
C LEU A 126 -10.30 -4.27 -12.59
N GLU A 127 -10.63 -5.31 -13.37
CA GLU A 127 -9.65 -6.20 -14.00
C GLU A 127 -8.65 -5.40 -14.85
N ALA A 128 -9.13 -4.50 -15.72
CA ALA A 128 -8.26 -3.65 -16.54
C ALA A 128 -7.34 -2.76 -15.69
N ALA A 129 -7.85 -2.20 -14.59
CA ALA A 129 -7.05 -1.41 -13.66
C ALA A 129 -6.00 -2.26 -12.94
N LEU A 130 -6.32 -3.49 -12.53
CA LEU A 130 -5.38 -4.43 -11.90
C LEU A 130 -4.28 -4.85 -12.89
N VAL A 131 -4.67 -5.25 -14.12
CA VAL A 131 -3.74 -5.61 -15.21
C VAL A 131 -2.71 -4.51 -15.46
N ARG A 132 -3.17 -3.26 -15.57
CA ARG A 132 -2.29 -2.10 -15.77
C ARG A 132 -1.31 -1.89 -14.61
N ASN A 133 -1.74 -2.12 -13.38
CA ASN A 133 -1.00 -1.72 -12.18
C ASN A 133 -0.10 -2.81 -11.59
N ILE A 134 -0.44 -4.09 -11.79
CA ILE A 134 0.31 -5.24 -11.26
C ILE A 134 1.21 -5.84 -12.36
N TRP A 135 0.69 -5.95 -13.59
CA TRP A 135 1.43 -6.52 -14.73
C TRP A 135 1.88 -5.45 -15.74
N ARG A 136 1.79 -4.16 -15.39
CA ARG A 136 2.23 -3.04 -16.24
C ARG A 136 1.55 -2.99 -17.61
N GLY A 137 0.36 -3.57 -17.72
CA GLY A 137 -0.39 -3.69 -18.98
C GLY A 137 0.03 -4.86 -19.86
N GLU A 138 1.06 -5.61 -19.46
CA GLU A 138 1.57 -6.77 -20.19
C GLU A 138 1.50 -8.00 -19.27
N PRO A 139 0.28 -8.56 -19.06
CA PRO A 139 0.15 -9.84 -18.39
C PRO A 139 0.92 -10.87 -19.22
N GLY A 140 1.99 -11.42 -18.64
CA GLY A 140 2.76 -12.49 -19.27
C GLY A 140 1.87 -13.69 -19.61
N PRO A 141 2.35 -14.65 -20.42
CA PRO A 141 1.53 -15.80 -20.84
C PRO A 141 0.96 -16.62 -19.67
N ASP A 142 1.60 -16.53 -18.49
CA ASP A 142 1.20 -17.23 -17.26
C ASP A 142 0.34 -16.39 -16.32
N ALA A 143 0.06 -15.12 -16.65
CA ALA A 143 -0.75 -14.26 -15.81
C ALA A 143 -2.24 -14.66 -15.88
N ARG A 144 -2.89 -14.69 -14.70
CA ARG A 144 -4.33 -14.96 -14.57
C ARG A 144 -4.99 -13.79 -13.83
N PRO A 145 -5.33 -12.71 -14.54
CA PRO A 145 -5.97 -11.53 -13.96
C PRO A 145 -7.41 -11.79 -13.49
#